data_AF-A0A918NWV1-F1
#
_entry.id   AF-A0A918NWV1-F1
#
_cell.length_a   1.000
_cell.length_b   1.000
_cell.length_c   1.000
_cell.angle_alpha   90.00
_cell.angle_beta   90.00
_cell.angle_gamma   90.00
#
_symmetry.space_group_name_H-M   'P 1'
#
loop_
_entity.id
_entity.type
_entity.pdbx_description
1 polymer ?
#
loop_
_entity_poly.entity_id
_entity_poly.type
_entity_poly.pdbx_seq_one_letter_code
_entity_poly.pdbx_strand_id
1 'polypeptide(L)'
;MSRRYTYAEAADELRVDERWLRRHISRLPHSKKGRVVTFSESDLERIDALHHHEPTSGPLALVPAPAQGAGSHPMNHLRPLPRRGTALQRA
;
A
#
# COMPACT_ATOMS: atom_id res chain seq x y z
N MET A 1 -22.39 2.32 -24.06
CA MET A 1 -21.50 1.28 -24.62
C MET A 1 -20.17 1.40 -23.90
N SER A 2 -19.78 0.41 -23.10
CA SER A 2 -18.52 0.49 -22.33
C SER A 2 -17.32 0.20 -23.23
N ARG A 3 -16.37 1.14 -23.28
CA ARG A 3 -15.11 0.97 -24.01
C ARG A 3 -14.33 -0.23 -23.43
N ARG A 4 -13.64 -0.95 -24.31
CA ARG A 4 -12.77 -2.08 -23.95
C ARG A 4 -11.33 -1.62 -24.12
N TYR A 5 -10.53 -1.75 -23.07
CA TYR A 5 -9.13 -1.38 -23.04
C TYR A 5 -8.26 -2.60 -23.27
N THR A 6 -7.24 -2.46 -24.11
CA THR A 6 -6.16 -3.43 -24.26
C THR A 6 -5.16 -3.31 -23.11
N TYR A 7 -4.15 -4.20 -23.05
CA TYR A 7 -3.12 -4.12 -22.00
C TYR A 7 -2.37 -2.78 -22.00
N ALA A 8 -2.02 -2.26 -23.18
CA ALA A 8 -1.31 -0.99 -23.28
C ALA A 8 -2.18 0.17 -22.81
N GLU A 9 -3.42 0.24 -23.30
CA GLU A 9 -4.35 1.31 -22.89
C GLU A 9 -4.69 1.23 -21.39
N ALA A 10 -4.88 0.03 -20.84
CA ALA A 10 -5.14 -0.15 -19.41
C ALA A 10 -3.92 0.22 -18.54
N ALA A 11 -2.72 -0.07 -19.02
CA ALA A 11 -1.46 0.31 -18.36
C ALA A 11 -1.31 1.83 -18.30
N ASP A 12 -1.62 2.52 -19.41
CA ASP A 12 -1.59 3.98 -19.47
C ASP A 12 -2.63 4.63 -18.55
N GLU A 13 -3.85 4.09 -18.53
CA GLU A 13 -4.95 4.61 -17.70
C GLU A 13 -4.66 4.44 -16.20
N LEU A 14 -4.22 3.24 -15.78
CA LEU A 14 -3.89 2.94 -14.39
C LEU A 14 -2.50 3.44 -13.97
N ARG A 15 -1.72 4.00 -14.91
CA ARG A 15 -0.32 4.43 -14.69
C ARG A 15 0.58 3.31 -14.13
N VAL A 16 0.40 2.09 -14.62
CA VAL A 16 1.18 0.90 -14.22
C VAL A 16 1.96 0.30 -15.38
N ASP A 17 2.97 -0.52 -15.08
CA ASP A 17 3.68 -1.27 -16.11
C ASP A 17 2.79 -2.33 -16.78
N GLU A 18 2.80 -2.41 -18.12
CA GLU A 18 2.10 -3.46 -18.87
C GLU A 18 2.53 -4.88 -18.44
N ARG A 19 3.83 -5.05 -18.15
CA ARG A 19 4.37 -6.32 -17.65
C ARG A 19 3.81 -6.70 -16.28
N TRP A 20 3.48 -5.72 -15.45
CA TRP A 20 2.84 -5.98 -14.17
C TRP A 20 1.42 -6.50 -14.36
N LEU A 21 0.62 -5.87 -15.22
CA LEU A 21 -0.74 -6.33 -15.57
C LEU A 21 -0.73 -7.76 -16.11
N ARG A 22 0.17 -8.07 -17.05
CA ARG A 22 0.28 -9.43 -17.62
C ARG A 22 0.63 -10.49 -16.58
N ARG A 23 1.51 -10.17 -15.61
CA ARG A 23 1.90 -11.09 -14.54
C ARG A 23 0.80 -11.30 -13.50
N HIS A 24 -0.02 -10.28 -13.25
CA HIS A 24 -1.06 -10.31 -12.23
C HIS A 24 -2.46 -10.61 -12.78
N ILE A 25 -2.58 -10.89 -14.09
CA ILE A 25 -3.89 -11.06 -14.74
C ILE A 25 -4.76 -12.15 -14.10
N SER A 26 -4.16 -13.18 -13.51
CA SER A 26 -4.90 -14.24 -12.82
C SER A 26 -5.64 -13.77 -11.56
N ARG A 27 -5.25 -12.63 -10.98
CA ARG A 27 -5.81 -12.08 -9.74
C ARG A 27 -6.68 -10.84 -9.97
N LEU A 28 -6.50 -10.16 -11.11
CA LEU A 28 -7.19 -8.92 -11.42
C LEU A 28 -8.52 -9.18 -12.15
N PRO A 29 -9.54 -8.33 -11.96
CA PRO A 29 -10.75 -8.39 -12.76
C PRO A 29 -10.42 -8.11 -14.23
N HIS A 30 -10.84 -9.00 -15.12
CA HIS A 30 -10.59 -8.88 -16.55
C HIS A 30 -11.62 -9.67 -17.37
N SER A 31 -11.80 -9.27 -18.62
CA SER A 31 -12.59 -10.02 -19.60
C SER A 31 -11.66 -10.74 -20.58
N LYS A 32 -11.64 -12.07 -20.54
CA LYS A 32 -10.92 -12.90 -21.50
C LYS A 32 -11.85 -13.41 -22.60
N LYS A 33 -11.52 -13.09 -23.85
CA LYS A 33 -12.21 -13.61 -25.04
C LYS A 33 -11.19 -14.38 -25.89
N GLY A 34 -11.19 -15.71 -25.74
CA GLY A 34 -10.20 -16.58 -26.37
C GLY A 34 -8.78 -16.29 -25.87
N ARG A 35 -7.90 -15.84 -26.76
CA ARG A 35 -6.51 -15.44 -26.44
C ARG A 35 -6.38 -13.96 -26.07
N VAL A 36 -7.41 -13.16 -26.32
CA VAL A 36 -7.38 -11.72 -26.09
C VAL A 36 -7.94 -11.41 -24.71
N VAL A 37 -7.24 -10.58 -23.97
CA VAL A 37 -7.69 -10.04 -22.68
C VAL A 37 -8.00 -8.57 -22.87
N THR A 38 -9.14 -8.15 -22.35
CA THR A 38 -9.62 -6.77 -22.38
C THR A 38 -10.11 -6.37 -21.01
N PHE A 39 -9.97 -5.09 -20.68
CA PHE A 39 -10.50 -4.50 -19.46
C PHE A 39 -11.68 -3.62 -19.82
N SER A 40 -12.72 -3.66 -19.00
CA SER A 40 -13.75 -2.63 -19.01
C SER A 40 -13.36 -1.50 -18.05
N GLU A 41 -13.98 -0.33 -18.20
CA GLU A 41 -13.82 0.78 -17.26
C GLU A 41 -14.08 0.35 -15.80
N SER A 42 -15.14 -0.43 -15.57
CA SER A 42 -15.43 -1.00 -14.25
C SER A 42 -14.38 -1.99 -13.74
N ASP A 43 -13.64 -2.65 -14.62
CA ASP A 43 -12.52 -3.51 -14.20
C ASP A 43 -11.36 -2.64 -13.72
N LEU A 44 -11.07 -1.53 -14.41
CA LEU A 44 -10.02 -0.59 -14.04
C LEU A 44 -10.31 0.07 -12.68
N GLU A 45 -11.54 0.54 -12.47
CA GLU A 45 -11.97 1.11 -11.17
C GLU A 45 -11.79 0.12 -10.02
N ARG A 46 -12.11 -1.16 -10.22
CA ARG A 46 -11.89 -2.20 -9.21
C ARG A 46 -10.41 -2.47 -8.97
N ILE A 47 -9.58 -2.45 -10.01
CA ILE A 47 -8.12 -2.60 -9.87
C ILE A 47 -7.57 -1.45 -9.03
N ASP A 48 -7.99 -0.23 -9.33
CA ASP A 48 -7.60 0.96 -8.56
C ASP A 48 -8.03 0.82 -7.09
N ALA A 49 -9.29 0.48 -6.85
CA ALA A 49 -9.81 0.28 -5.48
C ALA A 49 -9.08 -0.84 -4.70
N LEU A 50 -8.66 -1.92 -5.36
CA LEU A 50 -7.90 -3.01 -4.72
C LEU A 50 -6.49 -2.58 -4.28
N HIS A 51 -5.90 -1.60 -4.97
CA HIS A 51 -4.54 -1.12 -4.73
C HIS A 51 -4.51 0.27 -4.09
N HIS A 52 -5.67 0.87 -3.82
CA HIS A 52 -5.80 2.12 -3.10
C HIS A 52 -5.48 1.92 -1.62
N HIS A 53 -4.49 2.66 -1.13
CA HIS A 53 -4.06 2.62 0.26
C HIS A 53 -4.30 3.97 0.93
N GLU A 54 -5.23 4.02 1.88
CA GLU A 54 -5.46 5.22 2.67
C GLU A 54 -4.60 5.24 3.93
N PRO A 55 -3.93 6.38 4.23
CA PRO A 55 -3.14 6.51 5.44
C PRO A 55 -4.06 6.43 6.67
N THR A 56 -3.99 5.31 7.38
CA THR A 56 -4.75 5.08 8.62
C THR A 56 -4.06 5.68 9.85
N SER A 57 -2.79 6.07 9.74
CA SER A 57 -2.02 6.63 10.87
C SER A 57 -1.03 7.66 10.37
N GLY A 58 -1.03 8.83 11.00
CA GLY A 58 -0.16 9.96 10.65
C GLY A 58 -0.91 11.30 10.64
N PRO A 59 -0.21 12.43 10.43
CA PRO A 59 -0.81 13.77 10.45
C PRO A 59 -1.80 14.02 9.29
N LEU A 60 -1.82 13.15 8.28
CA LEU A 60 -2.72 13.22 7.11
C LEU A 60 -3.85 12.16 7.15
N ALA A 61 -4.03 11.45 8.26
CA ALA A 61 -5.09 10.46 8.40
C ALA A 61 -6.46 11.14 8.55
N LEU A 62 -7.45 10.68 7.77
CA LEU A 62 -8.85 11.18 7.79
C LEU A 62 -9.63 10.75 9.03
N VAL A 63 -9.25 9.62 9.62
CA VAL A 63 -9.82 9.14 10.90
C VAL A 63 -8.96 9.70 12.02
N PRO A 64 -9.55 10.35 13.05
CA PRO A 64 -8.76 10.79 14.20
C PRO A 64 -8.05 9.56 14.76
N ALA A 65 -6.71 9.61 14.78
CA ALA A 65 -5.91 8.61 15.47
C ALA A 65 -6.55 8.39 16.85
N PRO A 66 -6.75 7.13 17.30
CA PRO A 66 -7.23 6.91 18.66
C PRO A 66 -6.34 7.74 19.54
N ALA A 67 -6.94 8.64 20.33
CA ALA A 67 -6.20 9.54 21.20
C ALA A 67 -5.10 8.71 21.83
N GLN A 68 -3.85 8.99 21.47
CA GLN A 68 -2.69 8.41 22.13
C GLN A 68 -2.73 9.03 23.53
N GLY A 69 -3.66 8.54 24.33
CA GLY A 69 -3.90 9.00 25.67
C GLY A 69 -2.65 8.65 26.41
N ALA A 70 -1.83 9.67 26.70
CA ALA A 70 -1.15 9.93 27.97
C ALA A 70 -0.66 8.72 28.78
N GLY A 71 -0.36 7.62 28.12
CA GLY A 71 -0.05 6.33 28.67
C GLY A 71 1.36 5.99 28.26
N SER A 72 2.16 5.66 29.26
CA SER A 72 3.53 5.20 29.10
C SER A 72 3.66 4.25 27.92
N HIS A 73 4.53 4.59 26.95
CA HIS A 73 4.84 3.71 25.83
C HIS A 73 5.13 2.29 26.35
N PRO A 74 4.75 1.23 25.62
CA PRO A 74 4.92 -0.16 26.07
C PRO A 74 6.39 -0.50 26.37
N MET A 75 7.34 0.28 25.85
CA MET A 75 8.77 0.15 26.07
C MET A 75 9.36 1.21 27.03
N ASN A 76 8.53 2.00 27.71
CA ASN A 76 8.98 3.04 28.66
C ASN A 76 9.66 2.43 29.91
N HIS A 77 9.50 1.13 30.14
CA HIS A 77 10.17 0.38 31.20
C HIS A 77 11.61 -0.02 30.84
N LEU A 78 12.04 0.16 29.58
CA LEU A 78 13.39 -0.18 29.15
C LEU A 78 14.37 0.91 29.57
N ARG A 79 15.28 0.56 30.48
CA ARG A 79 16.37 1.44 30.89
C ARG A 79 17.48 1.44 29.82
N PRO A 80 17.93 2.61 29.33
CA PRO A 80 19.04 2.69 28.41
C PRO A 80 20.30 2.03 28.98
N LEU A 81 21.02 1.28 28.15
CA LEU A 81 22.32 0.73 28.51
C LEU A 81 23.29 1.87 28.84
N PRO A 82 24.07 1.77 29.93
CA PRO A 82 25.07 2.77 30.25
C PRO A 82 26.11 2.85 29.12
N ARG A 83 26.52 4.07 28.77
CA ARG A 83 27.63 4.29 27.84
C ARG A 83 28.86 3.56 28.38
N ARG A 84 29.38 2.62 27.59
CA ARG A 84 30.57 1.81 27.89
C ARG A 84 31.78 2.76 28.01
N GLY A 85 32.05 3.25 29.22
CA GLY A 85 33.11 4.26 29.47
C GLY A 85 33.05 4.97 30.82
N THR A 86 31.92 4.97 31.54
CA THR A 86 31.79 5.64 32.85
C THR A 86 32.19 4.79 34.07
N ALA A 87 32.48 3.50 33.88
CA ALA A 87 32.86 2.60 34.97
C ALA A 87 34.32 2.76 35.46
N LEU A 88 35.15 3.54 34.76
CA LEU A 88 36.59 3.65 35.04
C LEU A 88 36.99 4.94 35.79
N GLN A 89 36.05 5.65 36.43
CA GLN A 89 36.32 6.95 37.06
C GLN A 89 36.12 6.98 38.58
N ARG A 90 35.96 5.81 39.21
CA ARG A 90 36.01 5.64 40.67
C ARG A 90 36.85 4.41 41.02
N ALA A 91 38.16 4.56 40.88
CA ALA A 91 39.17 3.76 41.57
C ALA A 91 40.28 4.73 42.01
#